data_AF-A0A821UQF8-F1
#
_entry.id   AF-A0A821UQF8-F1
#
_cell.length_a   1.000
_cell.length_b   1.000
_cell.length_c   1.000
_cell.angle_alpha   90.00
_cell.angle_beta   90.00
_cell.angle_gamma   90.00
#
_symmetry.space_group_name_H-M   'P 1'
#
loop_
_entity.id
_entity.type
_entity.pdbx_description
1 polymer ?
#
loop_
_entity_poly.entity_id
_entity_poly.type
_entity_poly.pdbx_seq_one_letter_code
_entity_poly.pdbx_strand_id
1 'polypeptide(L)' 'MKFDCSGQSGCENGARCFQDSPRCAQKWICSCPTCFYGKRCQFSTSGFGISLDAILGYHILPHVSLVYQPMAVQISI' A
#
# COMPACT_ATOMS: atom_id res chain seq x y z
N MET A 1 -22.52 16.93 1.55
CA MET A 1 -21.88 15.74 2.16
C MET A 1 -21.21 16.15 3.45
N LYS A 2 -21.39 15.41 4.54
CA LYS A 2 -20.83 15.73 5.87
C LYS A 2 -19.59 14.86 6.09
N PHE A 3 -18.44 15.49 6.27
CA PHE A 3 -17.15 14.81 6.46
C PHE A 3 -16.80 14.80 7.95
N ASP A 4 -17.55 14.03 8.73
CA ASP A 4 -17.33 13.81 10.16
C ASP A 4 -17.17 12.31 10.46
N CYS A 5 -16.85 11.96 11.70
CA CYS A 5 -16.71 10.56 12.11
C CYS A 5 -18.03 9.76 12.05
N SER A 6 -19.17 10.45 11.97
CA SER A 6 -20.51 9.84 11.90
C SER A 6 -21.07 9.74 10.47
N GLY A 7 -20.36 10.28 9.48
CA GLY A 7 -20.78 10.40 8.08
C GLY A 7 -20.00 9.51 7.11
N GLN A 8 -20.04 9.84 5.82
CA GLN A 8 -19.40 9.05 4.74
C GLN A 8 -17.86 8.95 4.83
N SER A 9 -17.24 9.75 5.70
CA SER A 9 -15.81 9.71 6.03
C SER A 9 -15.42 8.64 7.06
N GLY A 10 -16.32 7.72 7.40
CA GLY A 10 -16.03 6.67 8.38
C GLY A 10 -14.75 5.91 8.05
N CYS A 11 -13.90 5.77 9.06
CA CYS A 11 -12.71 4.93 8.98
C CYS A 11 -13.12 3.46 8.78
N GLU A 12 -12.38 2.76 7.93
CA GLU A 12 -12.62 1.36 7.56
C GLU A 12 -11.74 0.43 8.40
N ASN A 13 -11.94 -0.88 8.27
CA ASN A 13 -11.08 -1.91 8.86
C ASN A 13 -10.84 -1.78 10.37
N GLY A 14 -11.87 -1.36 11.13
CA GLY A 14 -11.79 -1.24 12.59
C GLY A 14 -10.95 -0.07 13.09
N ALA A 15 -10.60 0.88 12.21
CA ALA A 15 -9.84 2.06 12.57
C ALA A 15 -10.62 3.02 13.48
N ARG A 16 -9.90 3.70 14.37
CA ARG A 16 -10.47 4.70 15.26
C ARG A 16 -10.50 6.07 14.59
N CYS A 17 -11.66 6.72 14.59
CA CYS A 17 -11.83 8.05 14.03
C CYS A 17 -11.63 9.14 15.08
N PHE A 18 -10.91 10.20 14.69
CA PHE A 18 -10.75 11.42 15.48
C PHE A 18 -11.15 12.62 14.64
N GLN A 19 -11.83 13.58 15.27
CA GLN A 19 -12.24 14.83 14.63
C GLN A 19 -11.96 16.01 15.55
N ASP A 20 -11.79 17.18 14.96
CA ASP A 20 -11.46 18.42 15.66
C ASP A 20 -12.60 18.96 16.53
N SER A 21 -13.85 18.83 16.06
CA SER A 21 -15.04 19.28 16.79
C SER A 21 -16.20 18.28 16.68
N PRO A 22 -16.91 17.98 17.78
CA PRO A 22 -18.07 17.10 17.75
C PRO A 22 -19.30 17.69 17.04
N ARG A 23 -19.39 19.03 16.93
CA ARG A 23 -20.58 19.70 16.35
C ARG A 23 -20.38 20.20 14.93
N CYS A 24 -19.18 20.65 14.58
CA CYS A 24 -18.85 21.14 13.24
C CYS A 24 -17.43 20.69 12.90
N ALA A 25 -17.28 19.40 12.60
CA ALA A 25 -15.99 18.85 12.21
C ALA A 25 -15.56 19.47 10.87
N GLN A 26 -14.39 20.10 10.85
CA GLN A 26 -13.75 20.59 9.62
C GLN A 26 -12.66 19.62 9.16
N LYS A 27 -12.09 18.88 10.11
CA LYS A 27 -11.00 17.92 9.86
C LYS A 27 -11.25 16.64 10.64
N TRP A 28 -10.88 15.53 10.03
CA TRP A 28 -10.89 14.22 10.64
C TRP A 28 -9.65 13.44 10.22
N ILE A 29 -9.28 12.48 11.05
CA ILE A 29 -8.17 11.56 10.81
C ILE A 29 -8.51 10.18 11.34
N CYS A 30 -8.04 9.14 10.65
CA CYS A 30 -8.17 7.76 11.07
C CYS A 30 -6.84 7.27 11.66
N SER A 31 -6.90 6.71 12.86
CA SER A 31 -5.80 5.91 13.40
C SER A 31 -5.97 4.48 12.91
N CYS A 32 -5.17 4.12 11.90
CA CYS A 32 -5.22 2.79 11.30
C CYS A 32 -4.62 1.73 12.22
N PRO A 33 -5.24 0.53 12.30
CA PRO A 33 -4.61 -0.63 12.88
C PRO A 33 -3.40 -1.08 12.06
N THR A 34 -2.60 -1.98 12.63
CA THR A 34 -1.46 -2.60 11.95
C THR A 34 -1.89 -3.20 10.61
N CYS A 35 -1.04 -3.03 9.59
CA CYS A 35 -1.27 -3.49 8.21
C CYS A 35 -2.38 -2.75 7.43
N PHE A 36 -3.01 -1.71 7.97
CA PHE A 36 -3.96 -0.89 7.22
C PHE A 36 -3.46 0.54 7.01
N TYR A 37 -3.79 1.12 5.87
CA TYR A 37 -3.32 2.46 5.48
C TYR A 37 -4.26 3.15 4.48
N GLY A 38 -3.94 4.40 4.15
CA GLY A 38 -4.79 5.28 3.35
C GLY A 38 -5.65 6.19 4.23
N LYS A 39 -6.30 7.19 3.60
CA LYS A 39 -7.05 8.24 4.33
C LYS A 39 -8.12 7.67 5.27
N ARG A 40 -8.76 6.57 4.87
CA ARG A 40 -9.80 5.87 5.64
C ARG A 40 -9.32 4.54 6.18
N CYS A 41 -8.02 4.24 6.12
CA CYS A 41 -7.49 2.90 6.39
C CYS A 41 -8.09 1.83 5.45
N GLN A 42 -8.48 2.23 4.23
CA GLN A 42 -9.19 1.36 3.27
C GLN A 42 -8.27 0.34 2.60
N PHE A 43 -6.96 0.57 2.61
CA PHE A 43 -5.99 -0.35 2.03
C PHE A 43 -5.39 -1.22 3.13
N SER A 44 -5.07 -2.46 2.77
CA SER A 44 -4.40 -3.40 3.66
C SER A 44 -3.17 -3.99 3.00
N THR A 45 -2.07 -4.10 3.72
CA THR A 45 -0.90 -4.87 3.34
C THR A 45 -1.02 -6.26 3.96
N SER A 46 -1.90 -7.09 3.39
CA SER A 46 -2.04 -8.50 3.77
C SER A 46 -0.92 -9.39 3.22
N GLY A 47 -0.10 -8.86 2.31
CA GLY A 47 1.10 -9.50 1.79
C GLY A 47 1.92 -8.54 0.94
N PHE A 48 3.18 -8.92 0.69
CA PHE A 48 4.05 -8.27 -0.28
C PHE A 48 4.13 -9.18 -1.51
N GLY A 49 3.56 -8.74 -2.63
CA GLY A 49 3.67 -9.42 -3.92
C GLY A 49 4.72 -8.73 -4.76
N ILE A 50 5.81 -9.43 -5.06
CA ILE A 50 6.77 -8.99 -6.07
C ILE A 50 6.53 -9.86 -7.30
N SER A 51 6.51 -9.24 -8.47
CA SER A 51 6.51 -9.97 -9.73
C SER A 51 7.89 -10.61 -9.97
N LEU A 52 7.95 -11.77 -10.62
CA LEU A 52 9.24 -12.42 -10.89
C LEU A 52 10.16 -11.50 -11.72
N ASP A 53 9.58 -10.73 -12.65
CA ASP A 53 10.28 -9.71 -13.44
C ASP A 53 10.91 -8.59 -12.60
N ALA A 54 10.29 -8.16 -11.49
CA ALA A 54 10.89 -7.16 -10.61
C ALA A 54 12.11 -7.71 -9.85
N ILE A 55 12.11 -9.01 -9.51
CA ILE A 55 13.27 -9.68 -8.91
C ILE A 55 14.37 -9.84 -9.96
N LEU A 56 14.03 -10.43 -11.11
CA LEU A 56 14.98 -10.71 -12.19
C LEU A 56 15.57 -9.42 -12.77
N GLY A 57 14.76 -8.36 -12.88
CA GLY A 57 15.18 -7.06 -13.37
C GLY A 57 16.38 -6.47 -12.61
N TYR A 58 16.47 -6.72 -11.30
CA TYR A 58 17.62 -6.30 -10.49
C TYR A 58 18.90 -7.10 -10.78
N HIS A 59 18.75 -8.33 -11.29
CA HIS A 59 19.85 -9.22 -11.63
C HIS A 59 20.28 -9.16 -13.10
N ILE A 60 19.51 -8.51 -13.98
CA ILE A 60 19.86 -8.34 -15.39
C ILE A 60 20.98 -7.32 -15.53
N LEU A 61 22.07 -7.74 -16.16
CA LEU A 61 23.20 -6.87 -16.53
C LEU A 61 23.02 -6.38 -17.98
N PRO A 62 22.51 -5.17 -18.25
CA PRO A 62 22.02 -4.78 -19.58
C PRO A 62 23.10 -4.77 -20.68
N HIS A 63 24.38 -4.71 -20.32
CA HIS A 63 25.51 -4.70 -21.26
C HIS A 63 26.23 -6.05 -21.38
N VAL A 64 25.62 -7.11 -20.85
CA VAL A 64 26.18 -8.47 -20.85
C VAL A 64 25.26 -9.36 -21.67
N SER A 65 25.83 -10.17 -22.57
CA SER A 65 25.04 -11.10 -23.37
C SER A 65 24.43 -12.19 -22.49
N LEU A 66 23.33 -12.79 -22.97
CA LEU A 66 22.54 -13.75 -22.18
C LEU A 66 23.35 -14.93 -21.63
N VAL A 67 24.32 -15.42 -22.40
CA VAL A 67 25.20 -16.55 -22.03
C VAL A 67 26.08 -16.23 -20.81
N TYR A 68 26.31 -14.94 -20.51
CA TYR A 68 27.11 -14.50 -19.36
C TYR A 68 26.27 -13.86 -18.25
N GLN A 69 24.94 -13.86 -18.36
CA GLN A 69 24.05 -13.44 -17.27
C GLN A 69 24.07 -14.45 -16.11
N PRO A 70 23.64 -14.05 -14.90
CA PRO A 70 23.39 -14.99 -13.82
C PRO A 70 22.41 -16.09 -14.23
N MET A 71 22.59 -17.32 -13.74
CA MET A 71 21.73 -18.47 -14.09
C MET A 71 20.24 -18.21 -13.84
N ALA A 72 19.90 -17.43 -12.81
CA ALA A 72 18.53 -17.02 -12.53
C ALA A 72 17.88 -16.25 -13.69
N VAL A 73 18.64 -15.39 -14.37
CA VAL A 73 18.19 -14.65 -15.56
C VAL A 73 18.13 -15.60 -16.76
N GLN A 74 19.10 -16.49 -16.93
CA GLN A 74 19.15 -17.42 -18.06
C GLN A 74 17.96 -18.38 -18.13
N ILE A 75 17.53 -18.91 -16.98
CA ILE A 75 16.42 -19.89 -16.89
C ILE A 75 15.05 -19.21 -17.02
N SER A 76 14.99 -17.89 -16.83
CA SER A 76 13.74 -17.13 -16.87
C SER A 76 13.26 -16.74 -18.28
N ILE A 77 14.06 -17.01 -19.31
CA ILE A 77 13.78 -16.66 -20.72
C ILE A 77 13.32 -17.89 -21.50
#